data_AF-A0A8T5TB52-F1
#
_entry.id   AF-A0A8T5TB52-F1
#
_cell.length_a   1.000
_cell.length_b   1.000
_cell.length_c   1.000
_cell.angle_alpha   90.00
_cell.angle_beta   90.00
_cell.angle_gamma   90.00
#
_symmetry.space_group_name_H-M   'P 1'
#
loop_
_entity.id
_entity.type
_entity.pdbx_description
1 polymer ?
#
loop_
_entity_poly.entity_id
_entity_poly.type
_entity_poly.pdbx_seq_one_letter_code
_entity_poly.pdbx_strand_id
1 'polypeptide(L)'
;MSSVKGYLWSIVFLLTAVIYGSIPTYLIVVYWQWLNAFTIFGEPIYTLTLFMLFLWIISLIVTLIYLVAMIRAVIQRKNEDLGIPKGVKYLGLTTTAIIITFMTTWYILFQEVTFFTMRP
;
A
#
# COMPACT_ATOMS: atom_id res chain seq x y z
N MET A 1 -4.55 -26.46 -4.45
CA MET A 1 -3.61 -25.92 -3.43
C MET A 1 -3.91 -26.58 -2.09
N SER A 2 -2.92 -26.97 -1.27
CA SER A 2 -3.20 -27.28 0.15
C SER A 2 -3.94 -26.10 0.79
N SER A 3 -4.92 -26.37 1.66
CA SER A 3 -5.70 -25.32 2.35
C SER A 3 -4.80 -24.26 3.01
N VAL A 4 -3.59 -24.66 3.44
CA VAL A 4 -2.55 -23.77 4.00
C VAL A 4 -2.09 -22.69 3.03
N LYS A 5 -1.97 -23.01 1.73
CA LYS A 5 -1.50 -22.05 0.73
C LYS A 5 -2.51 -20.91 0.53
N GLY A 6 -3.81 -21.19 0.55
CA GLY A 6 -4.86 -20.15 0.44
C GLY A 6 -4.81 -19.16 1.61
N TYR A 7 -4.61 -19.66 2.83
CA TYR A 7 -4.43 -18.81 4.01
C TYR A 7 -3.17 -17.94 3.94
N LEU A 8 -2.03 -18.49 3.52
CA LEU A 8 -0.80 -17.71 3.35
C LEU A 8 -1.00 -16.55 2.35
N TRP A 9 -1.67 -16.79 1.22
CA TRP A 9 -1.97 -15.74 0.27
C TRP A 9 -2.93 -14.69 0.81
N SER A 10 -3.92 -15.08 1.61
CA SER A 10 -4.82 -14.12 2.26
C SER A 10 -4.05 -13.16 3.19
N ILE A 11 -3.06 -13.65 3.93
CA ILE A 11 -2.21 -12.82 4.80
C ILE A 11 -1.37 -11.85 3.97
N VAL A 12 -0.73 -12.34 2.90
CA VAL A 12 0.05 -11.47 2.00
C VAL A 12 -0.83 -10.36 1.43
N PHE A 13 -2.03 -10.69 0.93
CA PHE A 13 -2.94 -9.69 0.38
C PHE A 13 -3.47 -8.71 1.41
N LEU A 14 -3.73 -9.17 2.64
CA LEU A 14 -4.09 -8.30 3.75
C LEU A 14 -2.97 -7.29 4.04
N LEU A 15 -1.72 -7.76 4.13
CA LEU A 15 -0.57 -6.89 4.35
C LEU A 15 -0.37 -5.90 3.22
N THR A 16 -0.51 -6.35 1.97
CA THR A 16 -0.47 -5.46 0.80
C THR A 16 -1.56 -4.39 0.88
N ALA A 17 -2.79 -4.77 1.21
CA ALA A 17 -3.90 -3.83 1.38
C ALA A 17 -3.63 -2.82 2.51
N VAL A 18 -3.08 -3.26 3.64
CA VAL A 18 -2.69 -2.36 4.74
C VAL A 18 -1.60 -1.39 4.29
N ILE A 19 -0.60 -1.84 3.54
CA ILE A 19 0.48 -0.98 3.03
C ILE A 19 -0.07 0.11 2.11
N TYR A 20 -0.82 -0.25 1.07
CA TYR A 20 -1.39 0.71 0.12
C TYR A 20 -2.52 1.56 0.73
N GLY A 21 -3.20 1.06 1.75
CA GLY A 21 -4.28 1.80 2.42
C GLY A 21 -3.77 2.78 3.45
N SER A 22 -2.82 2.36 4.30
CA SER A 22 -2.39 3.14 5.46
C SER A 22 -1.28 4.14 5.14
N ILE A 23 -0.22 3.74 4.42
CA ILE A 23 0.95 4.62 4.20
C ILE A 23 0.57 5.85 3.37
N PRO A 24 -0.06 5.71 2.17
CA PRO A 24 -0.39 6.88 1.36
C PRO A 24 -1.46 7.77 2.02
N THR A 25 -2.40 7.17 2.75
CA THR A 25 -3.40 7.93 3.52
C THR A 25 -2.75 8.73 4.63
N TYR A 26 -1.83 8.13 5.40
CA TYR A 26 -1.07 8.85 6.42
C TYR A 26 -0.29 10.01 5.81
N LEU A 27 0.44 9.76 4.71
CA LEU A 27 1.25 10.78 4.04
C LEU A 27 0.38 11.94 3.53
N ILE A 28 -0.75 11.67 2.87
CA ILE A 28 -1.64 12.75 2.42
C ILE A 28 -2.19 13.53 3.60
N VAL A 29 -2.67 12.87 4.65
CA VAL A 29 -3.32 13.55 5.79
C VAL A 29 -2.31 14.43 6.54
N VAL A 30 -1.10 13.92 6.80
CA VAL A 30 -0.07 14.65 7.55
C VAL A 30 0.56 15.77 6.74
N TYR A 31 0.84 15.54 5.46
CA TYR A 31 1.53 16.50 4.60
C TYR A 31 0.58 17.39 3.80
N TRP A 32 -0.74 17.30 4.00
CA TRP A 32 -1.71 18.05 3.22
C TRP A 32 -1.46 19.57 3.24
N GLN A 33 -1.24 20.12 4.44
CA GLN A 33 -1.01 21.56 4.60
C GLN A 33 0.34 21.96 3.99
N TRP A 34 1.38 21.17 4.23
CA TRP A 34 2.71 21.38 3.67
C TRP A 34 2.70 21.35 2.13
N LEU A 35 1.97 20.39 1.55
CA LEU A 35 1.82 20.25 0.10
C LEU A 35 1.14 21.47 -0.53
N ASN A 36 0.11 22.01 0.13
CA ASN A 36 -0.61 23.21 -0.33
C ASN A 36 0.14 24.52 -0.07
N ALA A 37 1.18 24.50 0.76
CA ALA A 37 2.02 25.68 1.01
C ALA A 37 3.07 25.88 -0.08
N PHE A 38 3.28 24.91 -0.98
CA PHE A 38 4.24 25.06 -2.07
C PHE A 38 3.81 26.11 -3.07
N THR A 39 4.70 27.08 -3.29
CA THR A 39 4.53 28.14 -4.26
C THR A 39 5.73 28.20 -5.21
N ILE A 40 5.48 28.49 -6.48
CA ILE A 40 6.50 28.83 -7.48
C ILE A 40 6.17 30.23 -7.98
N PHE A 41 7.11 31.17 -7.86
CA PHE A 41 6.90 32.59 -8.18
C PHE A 41 5.73 33.26 -7.42
N GLY A 42 5.47 32.82 -6.19
CA GLY A 42 4.36 33.33 -5.36
C GLY A 42 2.99 32.72 -5.68
N GLU A 43 2.90 31.90 -6.73
CA GLU A 43 1.67 31.19 -7.11
C GLU A 43 1.68 29.76 -6.53
N PRO A 44 0.59 29.30 -5.92
CA PRO A 44 0.47 27.93 -5.42
C PRO A 44 0.52 26.88 -6.54
N ILE A 45 1.25 25.79 -6.30
CA ILE A 45 1.43 24.70 -7.29
C ILE A 45 0.27 23.70 -7.21
N TYR A 46 -0.92 24.08 -7.69
CA TYR A 46 -2.10 23.21 -7.65
C TYR A 46 -1.93 21.87 -8.40
N THR A 47 -1.13 21.85 -9.46
CA THR A 47 -0.86 20.63 -10.24
C THR A 47 -0.19 19.55 -9.40
N LEU A 48 0.72 19.91 -8.49
CA LEU A 48 1.38 18.97 -7.59
C LEU A 48 0.38 18.39 -6.59
N THR A 49 -0.44 19.25 -5.95
CA THR A 49 -1.49 18.81 -5.03
C THR A 49 -2.47 17.85 -5.70
N LEU A 50 -2.94 18.19 -6.89
CA LEU A 50 -3.88 17.35 -7.65
C LEU A 50 -3.24 16.01 -8.05
N PHE A 51 -1.96 16.01 -8.42
CA PHE A 51 -1.24 14.79 -8.76
C PHE A 51 -1.09 13.85 -7.55
N MET A 52 -0.72 14.37 -6.38
CA MET A 52 -0.61 13.57 -5.16
C MET A 52 -1.97 13.03 -4.70
N LEU A 53 -3.03 13.82 -4.82
CA LEU A 53 -4.40 13.38 -4.53
C LEU A 53 -4.86 12.28 -5.49
N PHE A 54 -4.52 12.40 -6.78
CA PHE A 54 -4.74 11.34 -7.76
C PHE A 54 -4.01 10.05 -7.37
N LEU A 55 -2.72 10.10 -7.02
CA LEU A 55 -1.96 8.93 -6.58
C LEU A 55 -2.57 8.28 -5.33
N TRP A 56 -3.07 9.09 -4.38
CA TRP A 56 -3.75 8.57 -3.21
C TRP A 56 -5.04 7.82 -3.56
N ILE A 57 -5.87 8.37 -4.46
CA ILE A 57 -7.07 7.68 -4.97
C ILE A 57 -6.69 6.35 -5.65
N ILE A 58 -5.67 6.35 -6.50
CA ILE A 58 -5.17 5.12 -7.12
C ILE A 58 -4.75 4.10 -6.06
N SER A 59 -4.10 4.54 -4.97
CA SER A 59 -3.72 3.67 -3.88
C SER A 59 -4.92 3.07 -3.13
N LEU A 60 -6.00 3.84 -2.94
CA LEU A 60 -7.24 3.33 -2.36
C LEU A 60 -7.90 2.27 -3.27
N ILE A 61 -7.88 2.48 -4.59
CA ILE A 61 -8.36 1.48 -5.55
C ILE A 61 -7.53 0.19 -5.46
N VAL A 62 -6.20 0.30 -5.41
CA VAL A 62 -5.29 -0.83 -5.22
C VAL A 62 -5.58 -1.56 -3.91
N THR A 63 -5.86 -0.82 -2.83
CA THR A 63 -6.26 -1.38 -1.54
C THR A 63 -7.51 -2.25 -1.66
N LEU A 64 -8.55 -1.75 -2.33
CA LEU A 64 -9.78 -2.52 -2.58
C LEU A 64 -9.52 -3.79 -3.40
N ILE A 65 -8.67 -3.71 -4.42
CA ILE A 65 -8.28 -4.87 -5.23
C ILE A 65 -7.66 -5.97 -4.34
N TYR A 66 -6.75 -5.60 -3.44
CA TYR A 66 -6.09 -6.57 -2.54
C TYR A 66 -7.03 -7.10 -1.44
N LEU A 67 -7.99 -6.32 -0.95
CA LEU A 67 -9.03 -6.82 -0.05
C LEU A 67 -9.93 -7.86 -0.74
N VAL A 68 -10.33 -7.60 -1.99
CA VAL A 68 -11.10 -8.59 -2.79
C VAL A 68 -10.26 -9.84 -3.06
N ALA A 69 -8.97 -9.68 -3.37
CA ALA A 69 -8.05 -10.80 -3.58
C ALA A 69 -7.86 -11.64 -2.31
N MET A 70 -7.77 -11.00 -1.14
CA MET A 70 -7.74 -11.67 0.17
C MET A 70 -8.99 -12.53 0.38
N ILE A 71 -10.18 -11.95 0.20
CA ILE A 71 -11.46 -12.67 0.37
C ILE A 71 -11.52 -13.87 -0.59
N ARG A 72 -11.14 -13.68 -1.86
CA ARG A 72 -11.06 -14.77 -2.84
C ARG A 72 -10.08 -15.87 -2.41
N ALA A 73 -8.91 -15.52 -1.88
CA ALA A 73 -7.93 -16.48 -1.40
C ALA A 73 -8.47 -17.36 -0.25
N VAL A 74 -9.33 -16.82 0.61
CA VAL A 74 -9.97 -17.55 1.71
C VAL A 74 -11.12 -18.43 1.23
N ILE A 75 -12.02 -17.90 0.40
CA ILE A 75 -13.23 -18.59 -0.06
C ILE A 75 -12.88 -19.69 -1.06
N GLN A 76 -12.00 -19.41 -2.02
CA GLN A 76 -11.66 -20.33 -3.12
C GLN A 76 -10.46 -21.22 -2.79
N ARG A 77 -10.05 -21.33 -1.51
CA ARG A 77 -8.88 -22.11 -1.09
C ARG A 77 -8.92 -23.60 -1.49
N LYS A 78 -10.11 -24.14 -1.76
CA LYS A 78 -10.35 -25.55 -2.14
C LYS A 78 -10.62 -25.77 -3.64
N ASN A 79 -10.91 -24.71 -4.40
CA ASN A 79 -11.24 -24.80 -5.83
C ASN A 79 -10.08 -24.22 -6.66
N GLU A 80 -9.42 -25.08 -7.42
CA GLU A 80 -8.12 -24.79 -8.04
C GLU A 80 -8.20 -23.91 -9.29
N ASP A 81 -9.34 -23.92 -10.00
CA ASP A 81 -9.46 -23.33 -11.34
C ASP A 81 -9.71 -21.82 -11.36
N LEU A 82 -10.15 -21.22 -10.25
CA LEU A 82 -10.38 -19.77 -10.13
C LEU A 82 -9.17 -19.02 -9.53
N GLY A 83 -7.98 -19.61 -9.67
CA GLY A 83 -6.74 -19.14 -9.07
C GLY A 83 -6.50 -17.64 -9.25
N ILE A 84 -6.15 -16.96 -8.15
CA ILE A 84 -5.85 -15.52 -8.12
C ILE A 84 -4.94 -15.13 -9.29
N PRO A 85 -5.23 -14.03 -10.03
CA PRO A 85 -4.41 -13.59 -11.16
C PRO A 85 -2.94 -13.49 -10.78
N LYS A 86 -2.05 -14.05 -11.60
CA LYS A 86 -0.60 -14.08 -11.36
C LYS A 86 -0.04 -12.68 -11.08
N GLY A 87 -0.52 -11.66 -11.79
CA GLY A 87 -0.09 -10.27 -11.60
C GLY A 87 -0.34 -9.76 -10.17
N VAL A 88 -1.56 -9.93 -9.65
CA VAL A 88 -1.93 -9.53 -8.29
C VAL A 88 -1.10 -10.30 -7.25
N LYS A 89 -0.89 -11.59 -7.51
CA LYS A 89 -0.15 -12.49 -6.62
C LYS A 89 1.31 -12.08 -6.46
N TYR A 90 2.04 -11.92 -7.56
CA TYR A 90 3.46 -11.59 -7.51
C TYR A 90 3.69 -10.13 -7.15
N LEU A 91 2.88 -9.20 -7.67
CA LEU A 91 2.99 -7.79 -7.31
C LEU A 91 2.80 -7.60 -5.81
N GLY A 92 1.74 -8.18 -5.23
CA GLY A 92 1.45 -8.03 -3.81
C GLY A 92 2.53 -8.61 -2.91
N LEU A 93 3.07 -9.78 -3.27
CA LEU A 93 4.19 -10.37 -2.52
C LEU A 93 5.43 -9.49 -2.60
N THR A 94 5.83 -9.09 -3.81
CA THR A 94 7.05 -8.32 -4.04
C THR A 94 6.98 -6.96 -3.32
N THR A 95 5.86 -6.24 -3.44
CA THR A 95 5.72 -4.93 -2.80
C THR A 95 5.69 -5.05 -1.29
N THR A 96 4.97 -6.03 -0.75
CA THR A 96 4.95 -6.32 0.69
C THR A 96 6.35 -6.64 1.22
N ALA A 97 7.09 -7.51 0.53
CA ALA A 97 8.44 -7.89 0.93
C ALA A 97 9.40 -6.69 0.91
N ILE A 98 9.37 -5.88 -0.15
CA ILE A 98 10.23 -4.69 -0.28
C ILE A 98 9.91 -3.67 0.82
N ILE A 99 8.64 -3.33 1.00
CA ILE A 99 8.24 -2.30 1.97
C ILE A 99 8.52 -2.76 3.40
N ILE A 100 8.18 -4.00 3.76
CA ILE A 100 8.50 -4.52 5.09
C ILE A 100 10.01 -4.54 5.33
N THR A 101 10.80 -5.02 4.36
CA THR A 101 12.27 -5.03 4.48
C THR A 101 12.82 -3.63 4.68
N PHE A 102 12.30 -2.64 3.95
CA PHE A 102 12.68 -1.25 4.10
C PHE A 102 12.31 -0.70 5.49
N MET A 103 11.08 -0.93 5.94
CA MET A 103 10.62 -0.51 7.28
C MET A 103 11.46 -1.13 8.39
N THR A 104 11.78 -2.42 8.30
CA THR A 104 12.63 -3.12 9.27
C THR A 104 14.05 -2.57 9.26
N THR A 105 14.66 -2.40 8.09
CA THR A 105 16.02 -1.86 7.96
C THR A 105 16.12 -0.47 8.55
N TRP A 106 15.16 0.40 8.24
CA TRP A 106 15.12 1.75 8.79
C TRP A 106 14.92 1.77 10.30
N TYR A 107 14.04 0.92 10.84
CA TYR A 107 13.83 0.82 12.27
C TYR A 107 15.13 0.41 12.99
N ILE A 108 15.90 -0.51 12.42
CA ILE A 108 17.20 -0.92 12.97
C ILE A 108 18.19 0.25 12.97
N LEU A 109 18.26 1.02 11.88
CA LEU A 109 19.23 2.10 11.70
C LEU A 109 18.90 3.36 12.51
N PHE A 110 17.62 3.74 12.57
CA PHE A 110 17.17 5.03 13.09
C PHE A 110 16.31 4.94 14.35
N GLN A 111 15.94 3.74 14.81
CA GLN A 111 15.05 3.50 15.95
C GLN A 111 13.67 4.18 15.81
N GLU A 112 13.24 4.39 14.57
CA GLU A 112 12.03 5.11 14.20
C GLU A 112 11.20 4.34 13.17
N VAL A 113 9.88 4.55 13.13
CA VAL A 113 8.99 3.88 12.17
C VAL A 113 8.85 4.72 10.88
N THR A 114 9.81 4.60 9.95
CA THR A 114 9.83 5.19 8.58
C THR A 114 8.76 6.24 8.28
N PHE A 115 7.79 5.92 7.41
CA PHE A 115 6.80 6.84 6.85
C PHE A 115 5.96 7.53 7.92
N PHE A 116 5.93 6.98 9.14
CA PHE A 116 5.12 7.44 10.26
C PHE A 116 5.87 8.34 11.25
N THR A 117 7.19 8.51 11.11
CA THR A 117 7.98 9.44 11.93
C THR A 117 8.46 10.67 11.17
N MET A 118 8.30 10.69 9.84
CA MET A 118 8.62 11.87 9.04
C MET A 118 7.75 13.05 9.51
N ARG A 119 8.38 14.18 9.87
CA ARG A 119 7.72 15.45 10.18
C ARG A 119 7.85 16.41 8.99
N PRO A 120 6.82 17.21 8.67
CA PRO A 120 6.91 18.26 7.65
C PRO A 120 7.89 19.38 8.04
#